data_AF-A0A428XWH1-F1
#
_entry.id   AF-A0A428XWH1-F1
#
_cell.length_a   1.000
_cell.length_b   1.000
_cell.length_c   1.000
_cell.angle_alpha   90.00
_cell.angle_beta   90.00
_cell.angle_gamma   90.00
#
_symmetry.space_group_name_H-M   'P 1'
#
loop_
_entity.id
_entity.type
_entity.pdbx_description
1 polymer ?
#
loop_
_entity_poly.entity_id
_entity_poly.type
_entity_poly.pdbx_seq_one_letter_code
_entity_poly.pdbx_strand_id
1 'polypeptide(L)'
;MPAATRPAPELTDLAALRFPLLPRSKPLCRSLPERVERIRRSAETAQHHRSIDHAAKALNLAALIYSDCAMPDAAQALCWRQFEAFTSGGPYDEPTAKTAIQPLINIGRLHTRVGNGTTAYHVHQAMFEAVRRNAPTTIDGRTVDLGAIARPGDARRALVEALWMVLLSDGLRALCRAGRWDQAHQQARATTGSATGCWTVDKSRSSRQPPAADTARRER
;
A
#
# COMPACT_ATOMS: atom_id res chain seq x y z
N MET A 1 3.71 -38.73 23.61
CA MET A 1 4.01 -37.31 23.90
C MET A 1 2.74 -36.51 23.65
N PRO A 2 1.97 -36.12 24.68
CA PRO A 2 0.78 -35.32 24.46
C PRO A 2 1.21 -33.89 24.07
N ALA A 3 0.66 -33.37 22.98
CA ALA A 3 0.89 -32.01 22.54
C ALA A 3 0.35 -31.05 23.60
N ALA A 4 1.22 -30.23 24.18
CA ALA A 4 0.83 -29.22 25.15
C ALA A 4 -0.13 -28.22 24.47
N THR A 5 -1.40 -28.27 24.87
CA THR A 5 -2.43 -27.31 24.46
C THR A 5 -2.02 -25.94 24.98
N ARG A 6 -1.65 -25.02 24.08
CA ARG A 6 -1.37 -23.63 24.45
C ARG A 6 -2.64 -23.03 25.08
N PRO A 7 -2.55 -22.37 26.25
CA PRO A 7 -3.70 -21.70 26.85
C PRO A 7 -4.21 -20.62 25.89
N ALA A 8 -5.54 -20.42 25.88
CA ALA A 8 -6.14 -19.34 25.13
C ALA A 8 -5.58 -17.99 25.62
N PRO A 9 -5.21 -17.07 24.72
CA PRO A 9 -4.65 -15.77 25.11
C PRO A 9 -5.66 -15.00 25.95
N GLU A 10 -5.19 -14.34 27.02
CA GLU A 10 -6.06 -13.52 27.86
C GLU A 10 -6.56 -12.28 27.09
N LEU A 11 -7.68 -11.71 27.54
CA LEU A 11 -8.25 -10.47 26.96
C LEU A 11 -7.23 -9.33 26.88
N THR A 12 -6.33 -9.24 27.86
CA THR A 12 -5.23 -8.28 27.91
C THR A 12 -4.24 -8.47 26.76
N ASP A 13 -3.91 -9.73 26.42
CA ASP A 13 -3.03 -10.06 25.29
C ASP A 13 -3.69 -9.69 23.97
N LEU A 14 -5.00 -9.96 23.83
CA LEU A 14 -5.76 -9.59 22.64
C LEU A 14 -5.90 -8.07 22.47
N ALA A 15 -6.05 -7.33 23.58
CA ALA A 15 -6.11 -5.88 23.58
C ALA A 15 -4.76 -5.27 23.19
N ALA A 16 -3.65 -5.79 23.73
CA ALA A 16 -2.31 -5.38 23.34
C ALA A 16 -2.13 -5.58 21.82
N LEU A 17 -2.37 -6.77 21.28
CA LEU A 17 -2.26 -7.08 19.85
C LEU A 17 -3.11 -6.19 18.92
N ARG A 18 -4.10 -5.47 19.47
CA ARG A 18 -5.07 -4.65 18.73
C ARG A 18 -4.97 -3.16 19.03
N PHE A 19 -4.10 -2.73 19.94
CA PHE A 19 -4.00 -1.33 20.33
C PHE A 19 -3.49 -0.48 19.14
N PRO A 20 -4.32 0.41 18.58
CA PRO A 20 -3.93 1.16 17.40
C PRO A 20 -2.97 2.29 17.80
N LEU A 21 -1.66 2.06 17.63
CA LEU A 21 -0.65 3.11 17.83
C LEU A 21 -0.84 4.31 16.89
N LEU A 22 -1.53 4.11 15.76
CA LEU A 22 -1.89 5.15 14.81
C LEU A 22 -3.35 5.03 14.40
N PRO A 23 -4.13 6.13 14.41
CA PRO A 23 -5.50 6.14 13.95
C PRO A 23 -5.57 5.73 12.47
N ARG A 24 -6.65 5.05 12.08
CA ARG A 24 -6.89 4.66 10.69
C ARG A 24 -8.26 5.18 10.26
N SER A 25 -8.32 5.90 9.14
CA SER A 25 -9.59 6.12 8.47
C SER A 25 -10.14 4.78 8.00
N LYS A 26 -11.33 4.41 8.49
CA LYS A 26 -12.07 3.27 7.94
C LYS A 26 -12.82 3.77 6.71
N PRO A 27 -12.59 3.19 5.51
CA PRO A 27 -13.42 3.50 4.36
C PRO A 27 -14.88 3.15 4.66
N LEU A 28 -15.81 3.87 4.05
CA LEU A 28 -17.23 3.53 4.10
C LEU A 28 -17.43 2.07 3.65
N CYS A 29 -18.02 1.25 4.52
CA CYS A 29 -18.41 -0.12 4.20
C CYS A 29 -19.61 -0.08 3.23
N ARG A 30 -19.32 -0.20 1.93
CA ARG A 30 -20.34 -0.38 0.89
C ARG A 30 -20.91 -1.80 0.92
N SER A 31 -22.14 -1.97 0.46
CA SER A 31 -22.75 -3.29 0.33
C SER A 31 -21.98 -4.17 -0.67
N LEU A 32 -22.08 -5.50 -0.54
CA LEU A 32 -21.41 -6.41 -1.47
C LEU A 32 -21.86 -6.20 -2.94
N PRO A 33 -23.17 -6.04 -3.26
CA PRO A 33 -23.61 -5.73 -4.62
C PRO A 33 -22.94 -4.47 -5.20
N GLU A 34 -22.87 -3.38 -4.42
CA GLU A 34 -22.21 -2.14 -4.86
C GLU A 34 -20.72 -2.32 -5.11
N ARG A 35 -20.05 -3.15 -4.31
CA ARG A 35 -18.61 -3.44 -4.47
C ARG A 35 -18.36 -4.24 -5.74
N VAL A 36 -19.17 -5.27 -6.00
CA VAL A 36 -19.09 -6.10 -7.22
C VAL A 36 -19.37 -5.25 -8.46
N GLU A 37 -20.40 -4.41 -8.41
CA GLU A 37 -20.76 -3.52 -9.52
C GLU A 37 -19.63 -2.53 -9.86
N ARG A 38 -18.87 -2.08 -8.88
CA ARG A 38 -17.68 -1.23 -9.12
C ARG A 38 -16.53 -1.98 -9.78
N ILE A 39 -16.35 -3.27 -9.46
CA ILE A 39 -15.36 -4.12 -10.14
C ILE A 39 -15.77 -4.27 -11.60
N ARG A 40 -17.03 -4.63 -11.86
CA ARG A 40 -17.58 -4.80 -13.21
C ARG A 40 -17.36 -3.55 -14.06
N ARG A 41 -17.80 -2.38 -13.59
CA ARG A 41 -17.59 -1.12 -14.30
C ARG A 41 -16.12 -0.82 -14.58
N SER A 42 -15.24 -1.03 -13.59
CA SER A 42 -13.81 -0.80 -13.77
C SER A 42 -13.22 -1.76 -14.80
N ALA A 43 -13.62 -3.03 -14.82
CA ALA A 43 -13.17 -4.01 -15.80
C ALA A 43 -13.67 -3.69 -17.21
N GLU A 44 -14.93 -3.28 -17.36
CA GLU A 44 -15.50 -2.85 -18.65
C GLU A 44 -14.78 -1.61 -19.19
N THR A 45 -14.57 -0.58 -18.35
CA THR A 45 -13.80 0.61 -18.76
C THR A 45 -12.37 0.23 -19.15
N ALA A 46 -11.74 -0.70 -18.43
CA ALA A 46 -10.41 -1.19 -18.78
C ALA A 46 -10.38 -1.85 -20.16
N GLN A 47 -11.38 -2.69 -20.46
CA GLN A 47 -11.48 -3.37 -21.76
C GLN A 47 -11.78 -2.39 -22.90
N HIS A 48 -12.76 -1.49 -22.73
CA HIS A 48 -13.16 -0.54 -23.75
C HIS A 48 -12.06 0.47 -24.09
N HIS A 49 -11.33 0.96 -23.08
CA HIS A 49 -10.31 2.00 -23.27
C HIS A 49 -8.87 1.48 -23.23
N ARG A 50 -8.66 0.17 -23.09
CA ARG A 50 -7.34 -0.44 -22.87
C ARG A 50 -6.58 0.24 -21.72
N SER A 51 -7.28 0.57 -20.65
CA SER A 51 -6.76 1.39 -19.53
C SER A 51 -6.18 0.51 -18.42
N ILE A 52 -4.85 0.58 -18.25
CA ILE A 52 -4.13 -0.12 -17.17
C ILE A 52 -4.60 0.31 -15.78
N ASP A 53 -4.89 1.60 -15.58
CA ASP A 53 -5.39 2.12 -14.30
C ASP A 53 -6.74 1.50 -13.91
N HIS A 54 -7.65 1.35 -14.87
CA HIS A 54 -8.94 0.73 -14.64
C HIS A 54 -8.82 -0.78 -14.42
N ALA A 55 -7.89 -1.46 -15.10
CA ALA A 55 -7.59 -2.86 -14.85
C ALA A 55 -7.01 -3.06 -13.43
N ALA A 56 -6.03 -2.24 -13.05
CA ALA A 56 -5.43 -2.25 -11.73
C ALA A 56 -6.45 -1.97 -10.62
N LYS A 57 -7.35 -1.01 -10.85
CA LYS A 57 -8.46 -0.70 -9.94
C LYS A 57 -9.43 -1.87 -9.79
N ALA A 58 -9.79 -2.56 -10.88
CA ALA A 58 -10.66 -3.73 -10.83
C ALA A 58 -10.03 -4.85 -10.00
N LEU A 59 -8.75 -5.15 -10.23
CA LEU A 59 -7.99 -6.16 -9.49
C LEU A 59 -7.86 -5.79 -8.00
N ASN A 60 -7.51 -4.54 -7.68
CA ASN A 60 -7.42 -4.07 -6.30
C ASN A 60 -8.77 -4.19 -5.56
N LEU A 61 -9.87 -3.77 -6.18
CA LEU A 61 -11.21 -3.88 -5.59
C LEU A 61 -11.61 -5.34 -5.35
N ALA A 62 -11.31 -6.23 -6.30
CA ALA A 62 -11.54 -7.66 -6.14
C ALA A 62 -10.70 -8.26 -5.00
N ALA A 63 -9.41 -7.94 -4.94
CA ALA A 63 -8.51 -8.39 -3.87
C ALA A 63 -9.02 -7.97 -2.48
N LEU A 64 -9.56 -6.76 -2.35
CA LEU A 64 -10.18 -6.29 -1.10
C LEU A 64 -11.44 -7.08 -0.73
N ILE A 65 -12.27 -7.50 -1.68
CA ILE A 65 -13.42 -8.40 -1.40
C ILE A 65 -12.92 -9.74 -0.88
N TYR A 66 -12.00 -10.39 -1.60
CA TYR A 66 -11.43 -11.68 -1.16
C TYR A 66 -10.77 -11.58 0.22
N SER A 67 -10.08 -10.47 0.49
CA SER A 67 -9.48 -10.20 1.80
C SER A 67 -10.50 -10.08 2.93
N ASP A 68 -11.68 -9.50 2.66
CA ASP A 68 -12.76 -9.40 3.64
C ASP A 68 -13.50 -10.73 3.82
N CYS A 69 -13.55 -11.57 2.78
CA CYS A 69 -14.10 -12.92 2.83
C CYS A 69 -13.14 -13.97 3.43
N ALA A 70 -12.01 -13.55 4.03
CA ALA A 70 -10.99 -14.44 4.58
C ALA A 70 -10.43 -15.45 3.56
N MET A 71 -10.29 -15.04 2.30
CA MET A 71 -9.68 -15.82 1.22
C MET A 71 -8.32 -15.20 0.83
N PRO A 72 -7.28 -15.36 1.67
CA PRO A 72 -6.00 -14.67 1.50
C PRO A 72 -5.28 -15.05 0.21
N ASP A 73 -5.32 -16.31 -0.20
CA ASP A 73 -4.61 -16.79 -1.40
C ASP A 73 -5.18 -16.17 -2.67
N ALA A 74 -6.51 -16.10 -2.78
CA ALA A 74 -7.19 -15.44 -3.90
C ALA A 74 -6.89 -13.93 -3.92
N ALA A 75 -6.89 -13.28 -2.76
CA ALA A 75 -6.53 -11.87 -2.65
C ALA A 75 -5.06 -11.62 -3.05
N GLN A 76 -4.16 -12.50 -2.64
CA GLN A 76 -2.72 -12.41 -2.95
C GLN A 76 -2.48 -12.65 -4.44
N ALA A 77 -3.14 -13.64 -5.05
CA ALA A 77 -3.06 -13.89 -6.49
C ALA A 77 -3.49 -12.68 -7.32
N LEU A 78 -4.55 -11.97 -6.89
CA LEU A 78 -4.98 -10.73 -7.55
C LEU A 78 -4.01 -9.58 -7.35
N CYS A 79 -3.38 -9.46 -6.17
CA CYS A 79 -2.33 -8.48 -5.94
C CYS A 79 -1.13 -8.71 -6.86
N TRP A 80 -0.69 -9.96 -7.01
CA TRP A 80 0.40 -10.31 -7.92
C TRP A 80 0.05 -10.02 -9.38
N ARG A 81 -1.13 -10.45 -9.84
CA ARG A 81 -1.62 -10.14 -11.20
C ARG A 81 -1.67 -8.62 -11.47
N GLN A 82 -2.07 -7.83 -10.48
CA GLN A 82 -2.06 -6.38 -10.61
C GLN A 82 -0.63 -5.85 -10.74
N PHE A 83 0.29 -6.30 -9.89
CA PHE A 83 1.68 -5.85 -9.94
C PHE A 83 2.35 -6.21 -11.27
N GLU A 84 2.15 -7.45 -11.73
CA GLU A 84 2.67 -7.97 -13.00
C GLU A 84 2.19 -7.17 -14.21
N ALA A 85 1.00 -6.55 -14.17
CA ALA A 85 0.53 -5.69 -15.24
C ALA A 85 1.42 -4.44 -15.46
N PHE A 86 2.19 -4.03 -14.45
CA PHE A 86 3.06 -2.86 -14.53
C PHE A 86 4.52 -3.20 -14.84
N THR A 87 4.95 -4.46 -14.82
CA THR A 87 6.38 -4.81 -14.92
C THR A 87 6.99 -4.59 -16.30
N SER A 88 6.18 -4.52 -17.37
CA SER A 88 6.66 -4.34 -18.74
C SER A 88 6.59 -2.92 -19.29
N GLY A 89 6.05 -1.95 -18.55
CA GLY A 89 5.73 -0.60 -19.08
C GLY A 89 6.41 0.58 -18.39
N GLY A 90 7.21 0.35 -17.34
CA GLY A 90 7.88 1.42 -16.59
C GLY A 90 9.07 2.06 -17.36
N PRO A 91 9.67 3.13 -16.81
CA PRO A 91 9.37 3.77 -15.52
C PRO A 91 8.19 4.76 -15.57
N TYR A 92 7.35 4.75 -14.54
CA TYR A 92 6.11 5.54 -14.50
C TYR A 92 6.25 6.88 -13.77
N ASP A 93 5.29 7.78 -14.02
CA ASP A 93 5.10 9.00 -13.22
C ASP A 93 4.58 8.68 -11.82
N GLU A 94 4.55 9.68 -10.93
CA GLU A 94 4.19 9.48 -9.52
C GLU A 94 2.84 8.77 -9.31
N PRO A 95 1.72 9.17 -9.92
CA PRO A 95 0.42 8.57 -9.66
C PRO A 95 0.36 7.10 -10.10
N THR A 96 0.93 6.80 -11.27
CA THR A 96 0.94 5.45 -11.84
C THR A 96 1.89 4.56 -11.06
N ALA A 97 3.06 5.07 -10.65
CA ALA A 97 3.99 4.33 -9.81
C ALA A 97 3.38 3.98 -8.44
N LYS A 98 2.64 4.90 -7.81
CA LYS A 98 1.88 4.63 -6.58
C LYS A 98 0.83 3.55 -6.78
N THR A 99 0.13 3.58 -7.92
CA THR A 99 -0.84 2.54 -8.31
C THR A 99 -0.17 1.18 -8.49
N ALA A 100 1.02 1.15 -9.10
CA ALA A 100 1.79 -0.06 -9.33
C ALA A 100 2.24 -0.75 -8.02
N ILE A 101 2.65 0.02 -6.99
CA ILE A 101 3.13 -0.57 -5.71
C ILE A 101 1.99 -0.90 -4.72
N GLN A 102 0.80 -0.34 -4.90
CA GLN A 102 -0.36 -0.59 -4.04
C GLN A 102 -0.67 -2.08 -3.77
N PRO A 103 -0.61 -3.01 -4.75
CA PRO A 103 -0.84 -4.43 -4.48
C PRO A 103 0.19 -5.04 -3.52
N LEU A 104 1.46 -4.61 -3.56
CA LEU A 104 2.50 -5.12 -2.66
C LEU A 104 2.28 -4.63 -1.22
N ILE A 105 1.77 -3.41 -1.05
CA ILE A 105 1.28 -2.93 0.26
C ILE A 105 0.13 -3.80 0.76
N ASN A 106 -0.78 -4.21 -0.13
CA ASN A 106 -1.89 -5.08 0.24
C ASN A 106 -1.41 -6.48 0.67
N ILE A 107 -0.33 -7.02 0.06
CA ILE A 107 0.29 -8.29 0.50
C ILE A 107 0.74 -8.22 1.96
N GLY A 108 1.46 -7.16 2.37
CA GLY A 108 1.82 -6.99 3.79
C GLY A 108 0.60 -6.89 4.73
N ARG A 109 -0.48 -6.27 4.25
CA ARG A 109 -1.77 -6.21 5.00
C ARG A 109 -2.47 -7.57 5.08
N LEU A 110 -2.36 -8.41 4.06
CA LEU A 110 -2.89 -9.78 4.09
C LEU A 110 -2.17 -10.62 5.15
N HIS A 111 -0.84 -10.57 5.19
CA HIS A 111 -0.04 -11.21 6.24
C HIS A 111 -0.44 -10.75 7.63
N THR A 112 -0.64 -9.44 7.81
CA THR A 112 -1.14 -8.89 9.09
C THR A 112 -2.51 -9.46 9.47
N ARG A 113 -3.43 -9.60 8.50
CA ARG A 113 -4.79 -10.10 8.75
C ARG A 113 -4.81 -11.56 9.18
N VAL A 114 -3.92 -12.39 8.65
CA VAL A 114 -3.80 -13.82 9.03
C VAL A 114 -2.91 -14.04 10.26
N GLY A 115 -2.52 -12.97 10.96
CA GLY A 115 -1.73 -13.05 12.20
C GLY A 115 -0.21 -13.17 11.97
N ASN A 116 0.26 -13.13 10.72
CA ASN A 116 1.67 -13.20 10.38
C ASN A 116 2.33 -11.80 10.37
N GLY A 117 2.37 -11.17 11.56
CA GLY A 117 2.93 -9.83 11.74
C GLY A 117 4.41 -9.72 11.37
N THR A 118 5.21 -10.76 11.61
CA THR A 118 6.64 -10.75 11.25
C THR A 118 6.84 -10.69 9.74
N THR A 119 6.15 -11.54 8.96
CA THR A 119 6.25 -11.48 7.50
C THR A 119 5.70 -10.15 6.96
N ALA A 120 4.58 -9.66 7.48
CA ALA A 120 4.04 -8.36 7.09
C ALA A 120 5.05 -7.22 7.26
N TYR A 121 5.74 -7.18 8.40
CA TYR A 121 6.77 -6.19 8.67
C TYR A 121 7.92 -6.29 7.66
N HIS A 122 8.44 -7.50 7.42
CA HIS A 122 9.53 -7.71 6.46
C HIS A 122 9.14 -7.29 5.04
N VAL A 123 7.90 -7.55 4.61
CA VAL A 123 7.41 -7.08 3.30
C VAL A 123 7.46 -5.55 3.21
N HIS A 124 6.94 -4.83 4.21
CA HIS A 124 6.97 -3.36 4.21
C HIS A 124 8.38 -2.79 4.26
N GLN A 125 9.25 -3.38 5.08
CA GLN A 125 10.66 -2.99 5.19
C GLN A 125 11.42 -3.24 3.89
N ALA A 126 11.25 -4.42 3.29
CA ALA A 126 11.89 -4.80 2.04
C ALA A 126 11.53 -3.85 0.90
N MET A 127 10.25 -3.46 0.78
CA MET A 127 9.81 -2.48 -0.21
C MET A 127 10.45 -1.10 0.00
N PHE A 128 10.43 -0.60 1.24
CA PHE A 128 11.01 0.70 1.58
C PHE A 128 12.51 0.74 1.25
N GLU A 129 13.26 -0.29 1.64
CA GLU A 129 14.69 -0.40 1.36
C GLU A 129 15.00 -0.53 -0.13
N ALA A 130 14.20 -1.30 -0.87
CA ALA A 130 14.35 -1.50 -2.30
C ALA A 130 14.23 -0.19 -3.09
N VAL A 131 13.17 0.59 -2.83
CA VAL A 131 12.97 1.89 -3.49
C VAL A 131 14.04 2.89 -3.05
N ARG A 132 14.40 2.92 -1.76
CA ARG A 132 15.43 3.83 -1.23
C ARG A 132 16.81 3.58 -1.84
N ARG A 133 17.19 2.30 -2.00
CA ARG A 133 18.48 1.88 -2.57
C ARG A 133 18.45 1.74 -4.09
N ASN A 134 17.29 1.89 -4.71
CA ASN A 134 17.08 1.65 -6.14
C ASN A 134 17.56 0.25 -6.56
N ALA A 135 17.12 -0.77 -5.81
CA ALA A 135 17.58 -2.14 -5.96
C ALA A 135 16.40 -3.12 -5.95
N PRO A 136 16.54 -4.30 -6.58
CA PRO A 136 15.55 -5.37 -6.48
C PRO A 136 15.47 -5.92 -5.04
N THR A 137 14.34 -6.54 -4.72
CA THR A 137 14.10 -7.21 -3.44
C THR A 137 13.27 -8.46 -3.62
N THR A 138 13.10 -9.25 -2.57
CA THR A 138 12.26 -10.45 -2.58
C THR A 138 11.06 -10.26 -1.67
N ILE A 139 9.86 -10.51 -2.20
CA ILE A 139 8.59 -10.46 -1.48
C ILE A 139 7.89 -11.81 -1.71
N ASP A 140 7.60 -12.53 -0.63
CA ASP A 140 6.97 -13.87 -0.68
C ASP A 140 7.61 -14.83 -1.69
N GLY A 141 8.96 -14.84 -1.74
CA GLY A 141 9.73 -15.70 -2.65
C GLY A 141 9.81 -15.20 -4.09
N ARG A 142 9.22 -14.05 -4.44
CA ARG A 142 9.28 -13.45 -5.77
C ARG A 142 10.23 -12.27 -5.79
N THR A 143 11.14 -12.24 -6.76
CA THR A 143 11.99 -11.07 -7.02
C THR A 143 11.17 -9.95 -7.64
N VAL A 144 11.30 -8.76 -7.08
CA VAL A 144 10.60 -7.55 -7.49
C VAL A 144 11.62 -6.43 -7.69
N ASP A 145 11.68 -5.87 -8.89
CA ASP A 145 12.47 -4.66 -9.17
C ASP A 145 11.63 -3.40 -8.94
N LEU A 146 11.73 -2.83 -7.74
CA LEU A 146 11.09 -1.57 -7.40
C LEU A 146 11.93 -0.34 -7.78
N GLY A 147 13.20 -0.53 -8.15
CA GLY A 147 14.06 0.55 -8.64
C GLY A 147 13.64 1.02 -10.03
N ALA A 148 13.14 0.10 -10.86
CA ALA A 148 12.70 0.39 -12.23
C ALA A 148 11.25 0.90 -12.35
N ILE A 149 10.46 0.88 -11.27
CA ILE A 149 9.01 1.14 -11.35
C ILE A 149 8.68 2.64 -11.57
N ALA A 150 9.48 3.55 -11.00
CA ALA A 150 9.22 4.98 -11.03
C ALA A 150 10.32 5.74 -11.77
N ARG A 151 9.95 6.82 -12.46
CA ARG A 151 10.92 7.72 -13.08
C ARG A 151 11.89 8.25 -12.02
N PRO A 152 13.20 8.38 -12.34
CA PRO A 152 14.14 9.05 -11.47
C PRO A 152 13.67 10.47 -11.11
N GLY A 153 14.04 10.96 -9.93
CA GLY A 153 13.62 12.28 -9.43
C GLY A 153 12.34 12.20 -8.61
N ASP A 154 11.36 13.04 -8.93
CA ASP A 154 10.19 13.33 -8.09
C ASP A 154 9.32 12.10 -7.85
N ALA A 155 9.05 11.31 -8.90
CA ALA A 155 8.25 10.09 -8.77
C ALA A 155 8.89 9.07 -7.82
N ARG A 156 10.21 8.87 -7.90
CA ARG A 156 10.93 8.00 -6.97
C ARG A 156 10.93 8.55 -5.55
N ARG A 157 11.16 9.86 -5.35
CA ARG A 157 11.09 10.49 -4.01
C ARG A 157 9.71 10.28 -3.38
N ALA A 158 8.65 10.50 -4.15
CA ALA A 158 7.28 10.27 -3.71
C ALA A 158 7.00 8.81 -3.33
N LEU A 159 7.61 7.83 -4.02
CA LEU A 159 7.51 6.42 -3.61
C LEU A 159 8.25 6.13 -2.30
N VAL A 160 9.45 6.67 -2.12
CA VAL A 160 10.20 6.52 -0.86
C VAL A 160 9.38 7.07 0.30
N GLU A 161 8.83 8.28 0.14
CA GLU A 161 7.96 8.91 1.15
C GLU A 161 6.70 8.08 1.43
N ALA A 162 6.04 7.59 0.38
CA ALA A 162 4.84 6.76 0.52
C ALA A 162 5.13 5.45 1.26
N LEU A 163 6.21 4.75 0.92
CA LEU A 163 6.59 3.49 1.56
C LEU A 163 7.13 3.68 2.97
N TRP A 164 7.79 4.81 3.25
CA TRP A 164 8.12 5.20 4.61
C TRP A 164 6.86 5.34 5.45
N MET A 165 5.83 6.08 4.98
CA MET A 165 4.55 6.19 5.68
C MET A 165 3.86 4.84 5.89
N VAL A 166 3.96 3.91 4.94
CA VAL A 166 3.46 2.54 5.09
C VAL A 166 4.24 1.78 6.17
N LEU A 167 5.57 1.88 6.18
CA LEU A 167 6.41 1.24 7.20
C LEU A 167 6.11 1.77 8.61
N LEU A 168 5.82 3.06 8.74
CA LEU A 168 5.40 3.66 10.02
C LEU A 168 4.00 3.22 10.45
N SER A 169 3.07 3.16 9.50
CA SER A 169 1.68 2.87 9.84
C SER A 169 1.41 1.38 9.93
N ASP A 170 1.58 0.67 8.83
CA ASP A 170 1.28 -0.76 8.74
C ASP A 170 2.43 -1.62 9.30
N GLY A 171 3.69 -1.17 9.18
CA GLY A 171 4.84 -1.87 9.76
C GLY A 171 4.84 -1.89 11.29
N LEU A 172 4.54 -0.76 11.96
CA LEU A 172 4.39 -0.75 13.43
C LEU A 172 3.27 -1.67 13.89
N ARG A 173 2.12 -1.67 13.20
CA ARG A 173 1.01 -2.59 13.51
C ARG A 173 1.41 -4.05 13.30
N ALA A 174 2.19 -4.34 12.26
CA ALA A 174 2.70 -5.68 12.00
C ALA A 174 3.61 -6.17 13.14
N LEU A 175 4.50 -5.31 13.66
CA LEU A 175 5.33 -5.62 14.83
C LEU A 175 4.49 -5.85 16.10
N CYS A 176 3.52 -4.97 16.38
CA CYS A 176 2.59 -5.15 17.50
C CYS A 176 1.80 -6.46 17.39
N ARG A 177 1.33 -6.81 16.18
CA ARG A 177 0.63 -8.07 15.90
C ARG A 177 1.51 -9.31 16.11
N ALA A 178 2.82 -9.18 15.96
CA ALA A 178 3.78 -10.22 16.25
C ALA A 178 4.24 -10.25 17.73
N GLY A 179 3.69 -9.38 18.60
CA GLY A 179 4.13 -9.24 20.00
C GLY A 179 5.49 -8.54 20.16
N ARG A 180 6.05 -7.96 19.09
CA ARG A 180 7.40 -7.34 19.08
C ARG A 180 7.34 -5.87 19.48
N TRP A 181 6.81 -5.60 20.67
CA TRP A 181 6.56 -4.24 21.18
C TRP A 181 7.80 -3.37 21.28
N ASP A 182 8.91 -3.94 21.75
CA ASP A 182 10.17 -3.20 21.88
C ASP A 182 10.68 -2.70 20.53
N GLN A 183 10.54 -3.53 19.49
CA GLN A 183 10.94 -3.14 18.14
C GLN A 183 9.99 -2.09 17.55
N ALA A 184 8.69 -2.21 17.80
CA ALA A 184 7.72 -1.20 17.39
C ALA A 184 8.07 0.16 18.03
N HIS A 185 8.41 0.16 19.32
CA HIS A 185 8.80 1.36 20.05
C HIS A 185 10.12 1.95 19.51
N GLN A 186 11.16 1.13 19.30
CA GLN A 186 12.43 1.58 18.71
C GLN A 186 12.23 2.21 17.33
N GLN A 187 11.43 1.59 16.47
CA GLN A 187 11.15 2.11 15.14
C GLN A 187 10.35 3.42 15.17
N ALA A 188 9.35 3.53 16.05
CA ALA A 188 8.61 4.78 16.24
C ALA A 188 9.55 5.92 16.66
N ARG A 189 10.47 5.66 17.62
CA ARG A 189 11.44 6.65 18.08
C ARG A 189 12.44 7.09 17.00
N ALA A 190 13.01 6.14 16.26
CA ALA A 190 13.94 6.42 15.16
C ALA A 190 13.29 7.35 14.12
N THR A 191 11.99 7.19 13.92
CA THR A 191 11.21 7.97 12.97
C THR A 191 10.98 9.40 13.48
N THR A 192 10.55 9.57 14.74
CA THR A 192 10.36 10.90 15.33
C THR A 192 11.67 11.70 15.37
N GLY A 193 12.81 11.03 15.60
CA GLY A 193 14.14 11.65 15.55
C GLY A 193 14.59 12.05 14.14
N SER A 194 14.11 11.37 13.09
CA SER A 194 14.38 11.74 11.68
C SER A 194 13.44 12.81 11.12
N ALA A 195 12.23 12.93 11.67
CA ALA A 195 11.21 13.86 11.20
C ALA A 195 11.55 15.33 11.53
N THR A 196 12.36 15.57 12.57
CA THR A 196 12.83 16.91 12.96
C THR A 196 13.93 17.49 12.06
N GLY A 197 14.49 16.72 11.11
CA GLY A 197 15.66 17.16 10.34
C GLY A 197 15.55 17.23 8.81
N CYS A 198 14.51 16.69 8.15
CA CYS A 198 14.60 16.51 6.68
C CYS A 198 13.31 16.63 5.85
N TRP A 199 12.12 16.79 6.43
CA TRP A 199 10.88 16.70 5.64
C TRP A 199 9.85 17.79 5.97
N THR A 200 10.19 19.04 5.69
CA THR A 200 9.19 20.10 5.46
C THR A 200 8.69 20.00 4.03
N VAL A 201 7.59 19.28 3.81
CA VAL A 201 6.83 19.37 2.56
C VAL A 201 6.09 20.70 2.55
N ASP A 202 6.62 21.68 1.80
CA ASP A 202 5.95 22.93 1.50
C ASP A 202 4.68 22.66 0.67
N LYS A 203 3.52 22.77 1.31
CA LYS A 203 2.20 22.57 0.67
C LYS A 203 1.78 23.74 -0.25
N SER A 204 2.61 24.76 -0.45
CA SER A 204 2.21 25.99 -1.16
C SER A 204 2.27 25.93 -2.70
N ARG A 205 2.74 24.84 -3.32
CA ARG A 205 2.88 24.78 -4.80
C ARG A 205 1.70 24.19 -5.58
N SER A 206 0.63 23.70 -4.93
CA SER A 206 -0.48 23.04 -5.63
C SER A 206 -1.69 23.94 -5.97
N SER A 207 -1.64 25.26 -5.74
CA SER A 207 -2.79 26.16 -5.96
C SER A 207 -2.53 27.29 -6.96
N ARG A 208 -1.89 27.01 -8.10
CA ARG A 208 -1.96 27.92 -9.26
C ARG A 208 -2.99 27.40 -10.24
N GLN A 209 -4.17 27.99 -10.14
CA GLN A 209 -5.24 27.95 -11.13
C GLN A 209 -4.70 28.61 -12.43
N PRO A 210 -4.85 27.99 -13.61
CA PRO A 210 -4.45 28.65 -14.86
C PRO A 210 -5.35 29.86 -15.12
N PRO A 211 -4.83 30.96 -15.70
CA PRO A 211 -5.66 32.12 -16.04
C PRO A 211 -6.69 31.75 -17.10
N ALA A 212 -7.91 32.29 -16.93
CA ALA A 212 -9.00 32.13 -17.87
C ALA A 212 -8.60 32.68 -19.25
N ALA A 213 -8.83 31.87 -20.29
CA ALA A 213 -8.71 32.31 -21.67
C ALA A 213 -9.85 33.31 -21.96
N ASP A 214 -9.46 34.54 -22.29
CA ASP A 214 -10.37 35.61 -22.69
C ASP A 214 -10.85 35.37 -24.14
N THR A 215 -12.03 34.77 -24.28
CA THR A 215 -12.74 34.65 -25.56
C THR A 215 -13.73 35.80 -25.71
N ALA A 216 -13.27 36.97 -26.18
CA ALA A 216 -14.16 38.01 -26.73
C ALA A 216 -13.40 39.09 -27.53
N ARG A 217 -13.20 38.89 -28.84
CA ARG A 217 -13.46 39.91 -29.89
C ARG A 217 -13.12 39.40 -31.29
N ARG A 218 -14.17 38.96 -31.99
CA ARG A 218 -14.29 39.09 -33.45
C ARG A 218 -15.70 39.59 -33.72
N GLU A 219 -15.84 40.91 -33.79
CA GLU A 219 -16.91 41.55 -34.55
C GLU A 219 -16.35 42.84 -35.16
N ARG A 220 -16.58 42.96 -36.47
CA ARG A 220 -16.21 44.01 -37.44
C ARG A 220 -14.82 43.89 -38.06
#